data_AF-A0A6J4H2X2-F1
#
_entry.id   AF-A0A6J4H2X2-F1
#
_cell.length_a   1.000
_cell.length_b   1.000
_cell.length_c   1.000
_cell.angle_alpha   90.00
_cell.angle_beta   90.00
_cell.angle_gamma   90.00
#
_symmetry.space_group_name_H-M   'P 1'
#
loop_
_entity.id
_entity.type
_entity.pdbx_description
1 polymer ?
#
loop_
_entity_poly.entity_id
_entity_poly.type
_entity_poly.pdbx_seq_one_letter_code
_entity_poly.pdbx_strand_id
1 'polypeptide(L)'
;MDPSVSGDPVTDLLAVLEAQRTVYGQLLELAADRHAALVAADAERLAELAGHEQPLLTRARRLETARLQLVRSWAAKLGVKPEAVTVTELVQHVDRPRAAAVLAARDALLEVVSRVDAANQRNAQLLDGCLASVDASIQDLLQHVQVVQVDPRYAQGGARASQEAGPRLTDYRA
;
A
#
# COMPACT_ATOMS: atom_id res chain seq x y z
N MET A 1 -15.21 -19.45 5.86
CA MET A 1 -16.60 -19.93 5.83
C MET A 1 -17.20 -19.35 4.56
N ASP A 2 -17.22 -20.13 3.48
CA ASP A 2 -17.88 -19.72 2.24
C ASP A 2 -19.40 -19.74 2.48
N PRO A 3 -20.16 -18.72 2.05
CA PRO A 3 -21.60 -18.69 2.27
C PRO A 3 -22.23 -19.87 1.51
N SER A 4 -22.84 -20.77 2.27
CA SER A 4 -23.65 -21.89 1.77
C SER A 4 -24.76 -21.31 0.88
N VAL A 5 -24.78 -21.69 -0.40
CA VAL A 5 -25.83 -21.28 -1.34
C VAL A 5 -27.14 -21.90 -0.87
N SER A 6 -27.99 -21.11 -0.22
CA SER A 6 -29.29 -21.51 0.30
C SER A 6 -30.31 -21.74 -0.82
N GLY A 7 -29.98 -21.34 -2.05
CA GLY A 7 -30.87 -21.37 -3.22
C GLY A 7 -31.81 -20.17 -3.31
N ASP A 8 -31.84 -19.35 -2.26
CA ASP A 8 -32.66 -18.15 -2.13
C ASP A 8 -31.79 -16.90 -2.36
N PRO A 9 -32.00 -16.19 -3.48
CA PRO A 9 -31.06 -15.18 -3.97
C PRO A 9 -30.89 -13.99 -3.02
N VAL A 10 -31.92 -13.67 -2.23
CA VAL A 10 -31.87 -12.56 -1.27
C VAL A 10 -30.98 -12.92 -0.08
N THR A 11 -31.14 -14.13 0.47
CA THR A 11 -30.35 -14.61 1.61
C THR A 11 -28.87 -14.77 1.21
N ASP A 12 -28.63 -15.31 0.02
CA ASP A 12 -27.27 -15.47 -0.52
C ASP A 12 -26.61 -14.09 -0.76
N LEU A 13 -27.35 -13.11 -1.30
CA LEU A 13 -26.84 -11.75 -1.47
C LEU A 13 -26.52 -11.08 -0.13
N LEU A 14 -27.39 -11.20 0.88
CA LEU A 14 -27.15 -10.67 2.22
C LEU A 14 -25.88 -11.25 2.83
N ALA A 15 -25.69 -12.57 2.72
CA ALA A 15 -24.50 -13.25 3.23
C ALA A 15 -23.21 -12.74 2.54
N VAL A 16 -23.25 -12.53 1.23
CA VAL A 16 -22.10 -11.98 0.49
C VAL A 16 -21.83 -10.53 0.88
N LEU A 17 -22.84 -9.67 0.97
CA LEU A 17 -22.68 -8.27 1.38
C LEU A 17 -22.09 -8.15 2.79
N GLU A 18 -22.55 -8.99 3.72
CA GLU A 18 -22.04 -9.05 5.09
C GLU A 18 -20.58 -9.53 5.13
N ALA A 19 -20.25 -10.57 4.36
CA ALA A 19 -18.89 -11.06 4.24
C ALA A 19 -17.95 -10.01 3.62
N GLN A 20 -18.42 -9.25 2.63
CA GLN A 20 -17.67 -8.13 2.07
C GLN A 20 -17.45 -7.05 3.12
N ARG A 21 -18.49 -6.66 3.86
CA ARG A 21 -18.38 -5.65 4.92
C ARG A 21 -17.35 -6.04 5.96
N THR A 22 -17.35 -7.31 6.37
CA THR A 22 -16.35 -7.85 7.31
C THR A 22 -14.93 -7.68 6.78
N VAL A 23 -14.68 -8.07 5.52
CA VAL A 23 -13.34 -7.95 4.92
C VAL A 23 -12.91 -6.49 4.79
N TYR A 24 -13.81 -5.59 4.38
CA TYR A 24 -13.50 -4.16 4.32
C TYR A 24 -13.28 -3.54 5.71
N GLY A 25 -13.95 -4.05 6.75
CA GLY A 25 -13.67 -3.67 8.13
C GLY A 25 -12.24 -4.03 8.55
N GLN A 26 -11.79 -5.24 8.22
CA GLN A 26 -10.40 -5.67 8.48
C GLN A 26 -9.38 -4.84 7.68
N LEU A 27 -9.69 -4.49 6.43
CA LEU A 27 -8.85 -3.59 5.62
C LEU A 27 -8.78 -2.17 6.21
N LEU A 28 -9.86 -1.70 6.84
CA LEU A 28 -9.88 -0.42 7.53
C LEU A 28 -8.99 -0.42 8.78
N GLU A 29 -9.01 -1.50 9.55
CA GLU A 29 -8.10 -1.71 10.69
C GLU A 29 -6.64 -1.70 10.23
N LEU A 30 -6.31 -2.46 9.17
CA LEU A 30 -4.95 -2.44 8.60
C LEU A 30 -4.55 -1.06 8.08
N ALA A 31 -5.49 -0.28 7.52
CA ALA A 31 -5.21 1.10 7.11
C ALA A 31 -4.92 2.01 8.31
N ALA A 32 -5.57 1.80 9.45
CA ALA A 32 -5.26 2.53 10.69
C ALA A 32 -3.88 2.13 11.25
N ASP A 33 -3.54 0.84 11.24
CA ASP A 33 -2.21 0.36 11.64
C ASP A 33 -1.11 0.90 10.71
N ARG A 34 -1.38 0.97 9.40
CA ARG A 34 -0.47 1.59 8.41
C ARG A 34 -0.22 3.06 8.73
N HIS A 35 -1.25 3.78 9.14
CA HIS A 35 -1.11 5.18 9.56
C HIS A 35 -0.16 5.31 10.75
N ALA A 36 -0.34 4.47 11.78
CA ALA A 36 0.53 4.48 12.96
C ALA A 36 1.99 4.14 12.61
N ALA A 37 2.21 3.15 11.75
CA ALA A 37 3.55 2.76 11.30
C ALA A 37 4.22 3.87 10.44
N LEU A 38 3.46 4.55 9.59
CA LEU A 38 3.96 5.70 8.82
C LEU A 38 4.39 6.85 9.73
N VAL A 39 3.57 7.19 10.73
CA VAL A 39 3.91 8.24 11.72
C VAL A 39 5.17 7.87 12.52
N ALA A 40 5.37 6.58 12.81
CA ALA A 40 6.55 6.07 13.50
C ALA A 40 7.78 5.87 12.60
N ALA A 41 7.65 6.07 11.28
CA ALA A 41 8.66 5.72 10.27
C ALA A 41 9.16 4.26 10.37
N ASP A 42 8.27 3.34 10.75
CA ASP A 42 8.60 1.92 10.95
C ASP A 42 8.45 1.12 9.65
N ALA A 43 9.55 1.02 8.91
CA ALA A 43 9.59 0.32 7.62
C ALA A 43 9.33 -1.20 7.74
N GLU A 44 9.76 -1.84 8.84
CA GLU A 44 9.56 -3.28 9.06
C GLU A 44 8.07 -3.58 9.28
N ARG A 45 7.41 -2.79 10.13
CA ARG A 45 5.97 -2.91 10.37
C ARG A 45 5.16 -2.65 9.10
N LEU A 46 5.56 -1.68 8.28
CA LEU A 46 4.90 -1.42 6.99
C LEU A 46 4.97 -2.62 6.04
N ALA A 47 6.13 -3.31 5.98
CA ALA A 47 6.28 -4.51 5.17
C ALA A 47 5.40 -5.67 5.67
N GLU A 48 5.31 -5.86 7.00
CA GLU A 48 4.44 -6.87 7.61
C GLU A 48 2.95 -6.60 7.29
N LEU A 49 2.50 -5.34 7.46
CA LEU A 49 1.13 -4.93 7.19
C LEU A 49 0.73 -5.17 5.72
N ALA A 50 1.63 -4.87 4.79
CA ALA A 50 1.42 -5.17 3.37
C ALA A 50 1.22 -6.68 3.10
N GLY A 51 1.91 -7.54 3.85
CA GLY A 51 1.71 -8.99 3.81
C GLY A 51 0.31 -9.42 4.27
N HIS A 52 -0.22 -8.77 5.31
CA HIS A 52 -1.57 -9.05 5.84
C HIS A 52 -2.70 -8.55 4.94
N GLU A 53 -2.47 -7.52 4.13
CA GLU A 53 -3.46 -7.02 3.17
C GLU A 53 -3.74 -7.97 2.02
N GLN A 54 -2.69 -8.59 1.47
CA GLN A 54 -2.80 -9.40 0.26
C GLN A 54 -3.89 -10.50 0.32
N PRO A 55 -4.01 -11.30 1.40
CA PRO A 55 -5.09 -12.27 1.52
C PRO A 55 -6.48 -11.63 1.64
N LEU A 56 -6.60 -10.47 2.30
CA LEU A 56 -7.87 -9.74 2.41
C LEU A 56 -8.32 -9.17 1.06
N LEU A 57 -7.40 -8.59 0.29
CA LEU A 57 -7.67 -8.10 -1.06
C LEU A 57 -8.10 -9.25 -1.99
N THR A 58 -7.43 -10.40 -1.88
CA THR A 58 -7.81 -11.61 -2.63
C THR A 58 -9.21 -12.07 -2.26
N ARG A 59 -9.54 -12.09 -0.97
CA ARG A 59 -10.88 -12.44 -0.48
C ARG A 59 -11.94 -11.44 -0.94
N ALA A 60 -11.67 -10.13 -0.88
CA ALA A 60 -12.56 -9.08 -1.35
C ALA A 60 -12.91 -9.26 -2.83
N ARG A 61 -11.90 -9.53 -3.69
CA ARG A 61 -12.09 -9.80 -5.13
C ARG A 61 -12.97 -11.03 -5.38
N ARG A 62 -12.73 -12.12 -4.64
CA ARG A 62 -13.56 -13.34 -4.73
C ARG A 62 -15.01 -13.06 -4.35
N LEU A 63 -15.25 -12.34 -3.26
CA LEU A 63 -16.59 -12.00 -2.81
C LEU A 63 -17.31 -11.06 -3.80
N GLU A 64 -16.59 -10.11 -4.39
CA GLU A 64 -17.16 -9.24 -5.43
C GLU A 64 -17.56 -10.02 -6.68
N THR A 65 -16.75 -11.00 -7.07
CA THR A 65 -17.07 -11.91 -8.18
C THR A 65 -18.34 -12.71 -7.87
N ALA A 66 -18.45 -13.25 -6.64
CA ALA A 66 -19.63 -13.98 -6.18
C ALA A 66 -20.88 -13.07 -6.16
N ARG A 67 -20.76 -11.83 -5.69
CA ARG A 67 -21.85 -10.83 -5.71
C ARG A 67 -22.35 -10.59 -7.12
N LEU A 68 -21.44 -10.33 -8.07
CA LEU A 68 -21.79 -10.08 -9.48
C LEU A 68 -22.47 -11.29 -10.12
N GLN A 69 -21.99 -12.51 -9.84
CA GLN A 69 -22.61 -13.74 -10.32
C GLN A 69 -24.04 -13.92 -9.76
N LEU A 70 -24.22 -13.70 -8.45
CA LEU A 70 -25.53 -13.77 -7.80
C LEU A 70 -26.50 -12.75 -8.42
N VAL A 71 -26.09 -11.49 -8.52
CA VAL A 71 -26.88 -10.39 -9.12
C VAL A 71 -27.28 -10.74 -10.56
N ARG A 72 -26.35 -11.21 -11.39
CA ARG A 72 -26.65 -11.60 -12.78
C ARG A 72 -27.62 -12.78 -12.86
N SER A 73 -27.39 -13.81 -12.04
CA SER A 73 -28.27 -14.99 -12.01
C SER A 73 -29.68 -14.64 -11.56
N TRP A 74 -29.79 -13.70 -10.61
CA TRP A 74 -31.07 -13.24 -10.09
C TRP A 74 -31.80 -12.35 -11.10
N ALA A 75 -31.09 -11.43 -11.76
CA ALA A 75 -31.63 -10.63 -12.87
C ALA A 75 -32.22 -11.51 -13.98
N ALA A 76 -31.48 -12.55 -14.39
CA ALA A 76 -31.93 -13.49 -15.40
C ALA A 76 -33.22 -14.23 -14.99
N LYS A 77 -33.35 -14.65 -13.73
CA LYS A 77 -34.57 -15.28 -13.20
C LYS A 77 -35.78 -14.34 -13.20
N LEU A 78 -35.55 -13.03 -13.07
CA LEU A 78 -36.59 -12.00 -13.09
C LEU A 78 -36.89 -11.49 -14.51
N GLY A 79 -36.18 -11.97 -15.54
CA GLY A 79 -36.32 -11.48 -16.92
C GLY A 79 -35.77 -10.07 -17.14
N VAL A 80 -34.93 -9.57 -16.23
CA VAL A 80 -34.30 -8.25 -16.33
C VAL A 80 -32.95 -8.39 -17.03
N LYS A 81 -32.63 -7.46 -17.94
CA LYS A 81 -31.36 -7.46 -18.68
C LYS A 81 -30.16 -7.38 -17.72
N PRO A 82 -29.26 -8.36 -17.70
CA PRO A 82 -28.21 -8.46 -16.69
C PRO A 82 -27.07 -7.45 -16.86
N GLU A 83 -26.98 -6.74 -18.00
CA GLU A 83 -25.84 -5.87 -18.30
C GLU A 83 -25.80 -4.56 -17.48
N ALA A 84 -26.91 -4.17 -16.84
CA ALA A 84 -27.00 -2.91 -16.08
C ALA A 84 -27.69 -3.05 -14.72
N VAL A 85 -27.99 -4.28 -14.28
CA VAL A 85 -28.81 -4.48 -13.09
C VAL A 85 -28.08 -4.11 -11.79
N THR A 86 -28.69 -3.22 -11.02
CA THR A 86 -28.21 -2.84 -9.69
C THR A 86 -28.94 -3.60 -8.58
N VAL A 87 -28.32 -3.67 -7.39
CA VAL A 87 -28.98 -4.21 -6.19
C VAL A 87 -30.28 -3.45 -5.89
N THR A 88 -30.29 -2.12 -6.11
CA THR A 88 -31.46 -1.26 -5.93
C THR A 88 -32.63 -1.65 -6.85
N GLU A 89 -32.35 -2.10 -8.06
CA GLU A 89 -33.38 -2.57 -9.00
C GLU A 89 -33.89 -3.95 -8.63
N LEU A 90 -33.00 -4.87 -8.22
CA LEU A 90 -33.38 -6.23 -7.83
C LEU A 90 -34.33 -6.26 -6.63
N VAL A 91 -34.09 -5.40 -5.64
CA VAL A 91 -34.94 -5.36 -4.43
C VAL A 91 -36.37 -4.87 -4.69
N GLN A 92 -36.65 -4.27 -5.86
CA GLN A 92 -38.03 -3.90 -6.25
C GLN A 92 -38.93 -5.11 -6.44
N HIS A 93 -38.34 -6.29 -6.70
CA HIS A 93 -39.04 -7.56 -6.88
C HIS A 93 -39.10 -8.42 -5.61
N VAL A 94 -38.76 -7.84 -4.46
CA VAL A 94 -38.70 -8.52 -3.16
C VAL A 94 -39.73 -7.90 -2.21
N ASP A 95 -40.23 -8.69 -1.27
CA ASP A 95 -41.07 -8.17 -0.19
C ASP A 95 -40.35 -7.10 0.64
N ARG A 96 -41.10 -6.12 1.14
CA ARG A 96 -40.57 -4.94 1.82
C ARG A 96 -39.53 -5.22 2.93
N PRO A 97 -39.75 -6.15 3.88
CA PRO A 97 -38.79 -6.31 4.98
C PRO A 97 -37.45 -6.86 4.48
N ARG A 98 -37.47 -7.78 3.52
CA ARG A 98 -36.26 -8.34 2.92
C ARG A 98 -35.54 -7.33 2.01
N ALA A 99 -36.29 -6.55 1.23
CA ALA A 99 -35.75 -5.44 0.46
C ALA A 99 -35.01 -4.43 1.36
N ALA A 100 -35.63 -4.05 2.48
CA ALA A 100 -35.03 -3.13 3.46
C ALA A 100 -33.72 -3.70 4.06
N ALA A 101 -33.68 -5.00 4.37
CA ALA A 101 -32.47 -5.65 4.87
C ALA A 101 -31.32 -5.60 3.86
N VAL A 102 -31.59 -5.90 2.58
CA VAL A 102 -30.57 -5.85 1.51
C VAL A 102 -30.04 -4.43 1.32
N LEU A 103 -30.93 -3.43 1.33
CA LEU A 103 -30.56 -2.03 1.20
C LEU A 103 -29.68 -1.58 2.37
N ALA A 104 -30.07 -1.90 3.60
CA ALA A 104 -29.27 -1.58 4.80
C ALA A 104 -27.89 -2.24 4.76
N ALA A 105 -27.80 -3.51 4.35
CA ALA A 105 -26.51 -4.19 4.21
C ALA A 105 -25.63 -3.56 3.12
N ARG A 106 -26.23 -3.15 1.99
CA ARG A 106 -25.55 -2.43 0.91
C ARG A 106 -25.02 -1.08 1.39
N ASP A 107 -25.83 -0.30 2.11
CA ASP A 107 -25.45 1.03 2.57
C ASP A 107 -24.33 0.94 3.62
N ALA A 108 -24.42 -0.01 4.55
CA ALA A 108 -23.34 -0.28 5.51
C ALA A 108 -22.03 -0.72 4.82
N LEU A 109 -22.12 -1.51 3.75
CA LEU A 109 -20.93 -1.87 2.96
C LEU A 109 -20.32 -0.63 2.28
N LEU A 110 -21.14 0.21 1.63
CA LEU A 110 -20.67 1.43 0.98
C LEU A 110 -19.99 2.40 1.95
N GLU A 111 -20.54 2.53 3.17
CA GLU A 111 -19.94 3.35 4.21
C GLU A 111 -18.53 2.85 4.58
N VAL A 112 -18.38 1.56 4.85
CA VAL A 112 -17.07 0.99 5.21
C VAL A 112 -16.07 1.12 4.05
N VAL A 113 -16.49 0.88 2.81
CA VAL A 113 -15.65 1.05 1.62
C VAL A 113 -15.17 2.50 1.47
N SER A 114 -16.06 3.47 1.67
CA SER A 114 -15.70 4.90 1.62
C SER A 114 -14.68 5.26 2.71
N ARG A 115 -14.82 4.71 3.91
CA ARG A 115 -13.87 4.91 5.01
C ARG A 115 -12.50 4.31 4.71
N VAL A 116 -12.44 3.12 4.09
CA VAL A 116 -11.19 2.50 3.65
C VAL A 116 -10.49 3.37 2.61
N ASP A 117 -11.23 3.87 1.61
CA ASP A 117 -10.68 4.76 0.58
C ASP A 117 -10.10 6.05 1.19
N ALA A 118 -10.85 6.71 2.06
CA ALA A 118 -10.37 7.90 2.76
C ALA A 118 -9.15 7.63 3.67
N ALA A 119 -9.05 6.44 4.29
CA ALA A 119 -7.87 6.05 5.07
C ALA A 119 -6.65 5.82 4.17
N ASN A 120 -6.82 5.13 3.04
CA ASN A 120 -5.75 4.89 2.09
C ASN A 120 -5.24 6.18 1.45
N GLN A 121 -6.12 7.11 1.10
CA GLN A 121 -5.72 8.42 0.56
C GLN A 121 -4.87 9.22 1.57
N ARG A 122 -5.27 9.23 2.85
CA ARG A 122 -4.48 9.87 3.91
C ARG A 122 -3.11 9.23 4.08
N ASN A 123 -3.04 7.90 4.05
CA ASN A 123 -1.78 7.18 4.17
C ASN A 123 -0.86 7.40 2.96
N ALA A 124 -1.41 7.47 1.75
CA ALA A 124 -0.65 7.80 0.54
C ALA A 124 -0.02 9.20 0.64
N GLN A 125 -0.80 10.21 1.06
CA GLN A 125 -0.30 11.57 1.27
C GLN A 125 0.84 11.63 2.31
N LEU A 126 0.73 10.87 3.41
CA LEU A 126 1.79 10.80 4.42
C LEU A 126 3.05 10.14 3.87
N LEU A 127 2.90 9.02 3.16
CA LEU A 127 4.01 8.32 2.55
C LEU A 127 4.75 9.20 1.53
N ASP A 128 4.01 9.92 0.68
CA ASP A 128 4.58 10.86 -0.29
C ASP A 128 5.37 11.98 0.43
N GLY A 129 4.84 12.50 1.54
CA GLY A 129 5.53 13.49 2.38
C GLY A 129 6.81 12.95 3.01
N CYS A 130 6.79 11.71 3.52
CA CYS A 130 7.97 11.04 4.06
C CYS A 130 9.05 10.88 2.99
N LEU A 131 8.69 10.43 1.78
CA LEU A 131 9.62 10.28 0.66
C LEU A 131 10.21 11.63 0.24
N ALA A 132 9.39 12.68 0.12
CA ALA A 132 9.86 14.03 -0.19
C ALA A 132 10.85 14.56 0.86
N SER A 133 10.63 14.26 2.15
CA SER A 133 11.56 14.64 3.22
C SER A 133 12.89 13.90 3.12
N VAL A 134 12.87 12.62 2.77
CA VAL A 134 14.09 11.82 2.53
C VAL A 134 14.86 12.38 1.33
N ASP A 135 14.18 12.65 0.21
CA ASP A 135 14.78 13.25 -0.98
C ASP A 135 15.42 14.61 -0.69
N ALA A 136 14.73 15.48 0.05
CA ALA A 136 15.27 16.76 0.48
C ALA A 136 16.52 16.60 1.36
N SER A 137 16.50 15.63 2.28
CA SER A 137 17.66 15.32 3.13
C SER A 137 18.85 14.80 2.33
N ILE A 138 18.61 13.94 1.33
CA ILE A 138 19.64 13.48 0.40
C ILE A 138 20.21 14.65 -0.40
N GLN A 139 19.36 15.53 -0.92
CA GLN A 139 19.80 16.67 -1.69
C GLN A 139 20.62 17.67 -0.87
N ASP A 140 20.21 17.93 0.37
CA ASP A 140 20.95 18.75 1.33
C ASP A 140 22.35 18.16 1.59
N LEU A 141 22.42 16.86 1.88
CA LEU A 141 23.70 16.16 2.06
C LEU A 141 24.58 16.28 0.81
N LEU A 142 24.04 16.06 -0.39
CA LEU A 142 24.79 16.17 -1.65
C LEU A 142 25.28 17.60 -1.92
N GLN A 143 24.54 18.63 -1.50
CA GLN A 143 24.96 20.04 -1.62
C GLN A 143 26.06 20.39 -0.62
N HIS A 144 26.05 19.77 0.56
CA HIS A 144 27.00 20.04 1.64
C HIS A 144 28.23 19.12 1.66
N VAL A 145 28.28 18.07 0.84
CA VAL A 145 29.54 17.35 0.53
C VAL A 145 30.45 18.32 -0.24
N GLN A 146 31.21 19.11 0.51
CA GLN A 146 32.38 19.78 -0.04
C GLN A 146 33.33 18.69 -0.52
N VAL A 147 33.63 18.69 -1.81
CA VAL A 147 34.79 17.98 -2.34
C VAL A 147 35.97 18.41 -1.49
N VAL A 148 36.46 17.54 -0.61
CA VAL A 148 37.69 17.76 0.14
C VAL A 148 38.78 18.02 -0.90
N GLN A 149 39.12 19.28 -1.11
CA GLN A 149 40.27 19.66 -1.90
C GLN A 149 41.48 19.17 -1.12
N VAL A 150 41.99 17.99 -1.47
CA VAL A 150 43.25 17.49 -0.93
C VAL A 150 44.32 18.44 -1.44
N ASP A 151 44.86 19.27 -0.54
CA ASP A 151 45.93 20.22 -0.85
C ASP A 151 47.09 19.47 -1.56
N PRO A 152 47.52 19.88 -2.78
CA PRO A 152 48.51 19.15 -3.58
C PRO A 152 49.88 18.98 -2.89
N ARG A 153 50.10 19.67 -1.77
CA ARG A 153 51.37 19.70 -1.04
C ARG A 153 51.72 18.39 -0.32
N TYR A 154 50.78 17.45 -0.21
CA TYR A 154 51.06 16.09 0.29
C TYR A 154 51.53 15.09 -0.80
N ALA A 155 51.52 15.48 -2.09
CA ALA A 155 52.00 14.62 -3.18
C ALA A 155 53.46 14.87 -3.58
N GLN A 156 54.12 15.90 -3.04
CA GLN A 156 55.45 16.34 -3.48
C GLN A 156 56.56 16.10 -2.43
N GLY A 157 56.56 14.93 -1.79
CA GLY A 157 57.58 14.52 -0.80
C GLY A 157 58.50 13.36 -1.22
N GLY A 158 58.27 12.74 -2.38
CA GLY A 158 58.89 11.45 -2.70
C GLY A 158 59.34 11.29 -4.15
N ALA A 159 60.12 12.24 -4.68
CA ALA A 159 60.82 12.02 -5.94
C ALA A 159 62.14 12.81 -6.00
N ARG A 160 63.24 12.17 -5.58
CA ARG A 160 64.58 12.47 -6.09
C ARG A 160 65.26 11.16 -6.47
N ALA A 161 65.13 10.83 -7.75
CA ALA A 161 66.07 9.96 -8.45
C ALA A 161 67.02 10.83 -9.29
N SER A 162 68.11 10.21 -9.75
CA SER A 162 69.28 10.73 -10.49
C SER A 162 70.46 11.09 -9.57
N GLN A 163 71.39 10.18 -9.24
CA GLN A 163 72.34 9.40 -10.06
C GLN A 163 73.65 10.17 -10.33
N GLU A 164 74.74 9.48 -9.96
CA GLU A 164 76.14 9.56 -10.45
C GLU A 164 77.20 10.48 -9.81
N ALA A 165 78.20 9.77 -9.26
CA ALA A 165 79.65 9.93 -9.37
C ALA A 165 80.36 11.12 -8.65
N GLY A 166 81.40 10.76 -7.89
CA GLY A 166 82.16 11.59 -6.95
C GLY A 166 82.91 12.81 -7.53
N PRO A 167 83.54 13.59 -6.65
CA PRO A 167 84.95 13.33 -6.37
C PRO A 167 85.30 13.23 -4.88
N ARG A 168 86.39 12.51 -4.58
CA ARG A 168 87.07 12.43 -3.28
C ARG A 168 87.84 13.73 -2.99
N LEU A 169 87.91 14.14 -1.73
CA LEU A 169 89.04 14.87 -1.08
C LEU A 169 88.66 15.08 0.39
N THR A 170 89.14 14.20 1.28
CA THR A 170 90.20 14.47 2.30
C THR A 170 89.69 15.10 3.59
N ASP A 171 90.05 14.42 4.69
CA ASP A 171 90.27 14.92 6.05
C ASP A 171 89.04 15.48 6.80
N TYR A 172 88.71 15.00 8.01
CA TYR A 172 89.53 15.27 9.17
C TYR A 172 89.26 14.23 10.29
N ARG A 173 90.34 13.67 10.84
CA ARG A 173 90.38 12.97 12.13
C ARG A 173 90.24 13.98 13.27
N ALA A 174 89.51 13.60 14.32
CA ALA A 174 89.93 13.77 15.72
C ALA A 174 89.21 12.71 16.56
#